data_AF-A0A3C2AR57-F1
#
_entry.id   AF-A0A3C2AR57-F1
#
_cell.length_a   1.000
_cell.length_b   1.000
_cell.length_c   1.000
_cell.angle_alpha   90.00
_cell.angle_beta   90.00
_cell.angle_gamma   90.00
#
_symmetry.space_group_name_H-M   'P 1'
#
loop_
_entity.id
_entity.type
_entity.pdbx_description
1 polymer ?
#
loop_
_entity_poly.entity_id
_entity_poly.type
_entity_poly.pdbx_seq_one_letter_code
_entity_poly.pdbx_strand_id
1 'polypeptide(L)' 'MSTVFLGILGPNQMILILVVVLLLFGGRKIPELMRGLGRGVKEFKDGVADDEKGSDDNKE' A
#
# COMPACT_ATOMS: atom_id res chain seq x y z
N MET A 1 -8.85 -9.02 33.45
CA MET A 1 -9.49 -8.16 32.42
C MET A 1 -8.62 -6.99 31.95
N SER A 2 -7.43 -6.75 32.53
CA SER A 2 -6.53 -5.66 32.08
C SER A 2 -5.59 -6.03 30.92
N THR A 3 -5.45 -7.32 30.60
CA THR A 3 -4.66 -7.81 29.46
C THR A 3 -5.27 -7.43 28.12
N VAL A 4 -6.59 -7.20 28.08
CA VAL A 4 -7.29 -6.83 26.85
C VAL A 4 -6.87 -5.44 26.43
N PHE A 5 -6.72 -4.48 27.36
CA PHE A 5 -6.43 -3.06 27.08
C PHE A 5 -4.96 -2.74 26.74
N LEU A 6 -4.00 -3.36 27.43
CA LEU A 6 -2.57 -3.26 27.10
C LEU A 6 -2.18 -4.19 25.92
N GLY A 7 -3.04 -5.17 25.63
CA GLY A 7 -2.94 -6.05 24.47
C GLY A 7 -3.68 -5.55 23.23
N ILE A 8 -4.46 -4.44 23.28
CA ILE A 8 -5.24 -3.89 22.14
C ILE A 8 -4.35 -3.56 20.96
N LEU A 9 -3.11 -3.14 21.24
CA LEU A 9 -2.06 -2.89 20.24
C LEU A 9 -1.01 -4.00 20.25
N GLY A 10 -1.37 -5.19 20.69
CA GLY A 10 -0.52 -6.37 20.68
C GLY A 10 -0.56 -7.06 19.31
N PRO A 11 0.55 -7.69 18.89
CA PRO A 11 0.66 -8.36 17.58
C PRO A 11 -0.44 -9.41 17.34
N ASN A 12 -1.01 -9.99 18.40
CA ASN A 12 -2.05 -11.02 18.32
C ASN A 12 -3.37 -10.51 17.70
N GLN A 13 -3.81 -9.28 18.01
CA GLN A 13 -5.03 -8.72 17.42
C GLN A 13 -4.80 -8.24 15.98
N MET A 14 -3.61 -7.70 15.68
CA MET A 14 -3.23 -7.41 14.30
C MET A 14 -3.21 -8.68 13.44
N ILE A 15 -2.73 -9.81 13.98
CA ILE A 15 -2.83 -11.12 13.32
C ILE A 15 -4.30 -11.50 13.08
N LEU A 16 -5.18 -11.34 14.07
CA LEU A 16 -6.58 -11.70 13.94
C LEU A 16 -7.28 -10.87 12.85
N ILE A 17 -7.03 -9.56 12.82
CA ILE A 17 -7.55 -8.65 11.78
C ILE A 17 -7.02 -9.05 10.42
N LEU A 18 -5.72 -9.34 10.30
CA LEU A 18 -5.10 -9.78 9.05
C LEU A 18 -5.73 -11.08 8.53
N VAL A 19 -6.01 -12.04 9.43
CA VAL A 19 -6.70 -13.30 9.10
C VAL A 19 -8.12 -13.03 8.62
N VAL A 20 -8.88 -12.16 9.30
CA VAL A 20 -10.25 -11.80 8.88
C VAL A 20 -10.24 -11.13 7.50
N VAL A 21 -9.34 -10.17 7.28
CA VAL A 21 -9.16 -9.52 5.97
C VAL A 21 -8.77 -10.55 4.90
N LEU A 22 -7.88 -11.48 5.21
CA LEU A 22 -7.50 -12.57 4.31
C LEU A 22 -8.65 -13.53 4.00
N LEU A 23 -9.56 -13.78 4.93
CA LEU A 23 -10.74 -14.61 4.67
C LEU A 23 -11.77 -13.88 3.80
N LEU A 24 -11.97 -12.58 4.00
CA LEU A 24 -12.93 -11.78 3.23
C LEU A 24 -12.44 -11.50 1.80
N PHE A 25 -11.18 -11.12 1.65
CA PHE A 25 -10.60 -10.76 0.36
C PHE A 25 -9.90 -11.94 -0.32
N GLY A 26 -9.48 -12.96 0.43
CA GLY A 26 -8.65 -14.05 -0.08
C GLY A 26 -7.17 -13.68 -0.17
N GLY A 27 -6.28 -14.65 0.04
CA GLY A 27 -4.82 -14.45 -0.01
C GLY A 27 -4.25 -13.97 -1.36
N ARG A 28 -5.04 -14.08 -2.44
CA ARG A 28 -4.62 -13.66 -3.78
C ARG A 28 -5.03 -12.24 -4.15
N LYS A 29 -6.10 -11.68 -3.57
CA LYS A 29 -6.57 -10.32 -3.95
C LYS A 29 -5.70 -9.21 -3.37
N ILE A 30 -5.19 -9.37 -2.14
CA ILE A 30 -4.29 -8.39 -1.52
C ILE A 30 -3.04 -8.12 -2.40
N PRO A 31 -2.27 -9.14 -2.84
CA PRO A 31 -1.10 -8.89 -3.69
C PRO A 31 -1.46 -8.43 -5.10
N GLU A 32 -2.61 -8.84 -5.64
CA GLU A 32 -3.10 -8.38 -6.95
C GLU A 32 -3.45 -6.87 -6.91
N LEU A 33 -4.16 -6.43 -5.87
CA LEU A 33 -4.46 -5.01 -5.63
C LEU A 33 -3.18 -4.19 -5.39
N MET A 34 -2.22 -4.70 -4.61
CA MET A 34 -0.92 -4.03 -4.41
C MET A 34 -0.13 -3.91 -5.72
N ARG A 35 -0.14 -4.94 -6.57
CA ARG A 35 0.53 -4.89 -7.89
C ARG A 35 -0.15 -3.89 -8.81
N GLY A 36 -1.48 -3.82 -8.82
CA GLY A 36 -2.24 -2.82 -9.58
C GLY A 36 -1.93 -1.40 -9.11
N LEU A 37 -2.02 -1.15 -7.80
CA LEU A 37 -1.72 0.14 -7.19
C LEU A 37 -0.26 0.56 -7.45
N GLY A 38 0.69 -0.38 -7.31
CA GLY A 38 2.11 -0.12 -7.55
C GLY A 38 2.43 0.24 -9.00
N ARG A 39 1.74 -0.36 -9.98
CA ARG A 39 1.84 0.04 -11.39
C ARG A 39 1.29 1.44 -11.61
N GLY A 40 0.10 1.74 -11.09
CA GLY A 40 -0.50 3.08 -11.22
C GLY A 40 0.35 4.18 -10.58
N VAL A 41 0.92 3.94 -9.39
CA VAL A 41 1.85 4.88 -8.74
C VAL A 41 3.13 5.05 -9.56
N LYS A 42 3.65 3.97 -10.17
CA LYS A 42 4.83 4.04 -11.04
C LYS A 42 4.56 4.88 -12.29
N GLU A 43 3.49 4.59 -13.02
CA GLU A 43 3.09 5.33 -14.22
C GLU A 43 2.81 6.80 -13.91
N PHE A 44 2.16 7.08 -12.78
CA PHE A 44 1.94 8.45 -12.31
C PHE A 44 3.28 9.18 -12.06
N LYS A 45 4.22 8.54 -11.37
CA LYS A 45 5.52 9.13 -11.09
C LYS A 45 6.34 9.35 -12.37
N ASP A 46 6.32 8.38 -13.28
CA ASP A 46 7.06 8.45 -14.54
C ASP A 46 6.50 9.59 -15.42
N GLY A 47 5.17 9.76 -15.49
CA GLY A 47 4.53 10.86 -16.23
C GLY A 47 4.84 12.24 -15.64
N VAL A 48 4.84 12.39 -14.31
CA VAL A 48 5.21 13.65 -13.65
C VAL A 48 6.70 13.98 -13.88
N ALA A 49 7.58 12.99 -13.83
CA ALA A 49 9.01 13.19 -14.04
C ALA A 49 9.37 13.58 -15.50
N ASP A 50 8.61 13.10 -16.48
CA ASP A 50 8.78 13.47 -17.89
C ASP A 50 8.36 14.93 -18.13
N ASP A 51 7.27 15.38 -17.49
CA ASP A 51 6.82 16.78 -17.49
C ASP A 51 7.85 17.71 -16.82
N GLU A 52 8.46 17.29 -15.70
CA GLU A 52 9.50 18.09 -15.02
C GLU A 52 10.80 18.19 -15.84
N LYS A 53 11.20 17.11 -16.54
CA LYS A 53 12.40 17.13 -17.40
C LYS A 53 12.21 17.91 -18.69
N GLY A 54 11.03 17.88 -19.29
CA GLY A 54 10.72 18.68 -20.48
C GLY A 54 10.77 20.20 -20.25
N SER A 55 10.80 20.64 -18.98
CA SER A 55 10.84 22.06 -18.61
C SER A 55 12.25 22.60 -18.33
N ASP A 56 13.30 21.75 -18.33
CA ASP A 56 14.70 22.15 -18.06
C ASP A 56 15.59 22.19 -19.33
N ASP A 57 15.13 21.60 -20.45
CA ASP A 57 15.88 21.56 -21.72
C ASP A 57 15.69 22.80 -22.63
N ASN A 58 14.94 23.84 -22.20
CA ASN A 58 14.76 25.09 -22.95
C ASN A 58 15.50 26.28 -22.31
N LYS A 59 16.72 26.03 -21.81
CA LYS A 59 17.55 27.08 -21.24
C LYS A 59 19.06 26.86 -21.47
N GLU A 60 19.45 26.52 -22.70
CA GLU A 60 20.82 26.73 -23.21
C GLU A 60 20.83 26.88 -24.74
#